data_AF-A0A4S1EWX0-F1
#
_entry.id   AF-A0A4S1EWX0-F1
#
_cell.length_a   1.000
_cell.length_b   1.000
_cell.length_c   1.000
_cell.angle_alpha   90.00
_cell.angle_beta   90.00
_cell.angle_gamma   90.00
#
_symmetry.space_group_name_H-M   'P 1'
#
loop_
_entity.id
_entity.type
_entity.pdbx_description
1 polymer ?
#
loop_
_entity_poly.entity_id
_entity_poly.type
_entity_poly.pdbx_seq_one_letter_code
_entity_poly.pdbx_strand_id
1 'polypeptide(L)'
;YARLKQALALDESAALQSASWGISQTLGRNFQSVGFASPQEMVKRMFYSEDEQLLAGVREILASNLAGALAAHDWKSFASGYNGSAYWKNNYDEHLRSWYAKLTS
;
A
#
# COMPACT_ATOMS: atom_id res chain seq x y z
N TYR A 1 -13.42 11.76 5.91
CA TYR A 1 -14.06 11.57 4.59
C TYR A 1 -14.66 12.82 3.93
N ALA A 2 -14.69 14.03 4.54
CA ALA A 2 -15.37 15.19 3.91
C ALA A 2 -14.85 15.52 2.49
N ARG A 3 -13.53 15.58 2.31
CA ARG A 3 -12.90 15.78 0.98
C ARG A 3 -13.24 14.67 -0.02
N LEU A 4 -13.23 13.41 0.43
CA LEU A 4 -13.60 12.28 -0.42
C LEU A 4 -15.06 12.38 -0.86
N LYS A 5 -15.99 12.70 0.04
CA LYS A 5 -17.41 12.85 -0.29
C LYS A 5 -17.64 13.90 -1.38
N GLN A 6 -16.90 15.01 -1.34
CA GLN A 6 -16.95 16.05 -2.39
C GLN A 6 -16.45 15.50 -3.73
N ALA A 7 -15.34 14.76 -3.72
CA ALA A 7 -14.78 14.17 -4.94
C ALA A 7 -15.69 13.09 -5.54
N LEU A 8 -16.29 12.23 -4.70
CA LEU A 8 -17.23 11.18 -5.12
C LEU A 8 -18.45 11.75 -5.86
N ALA A 9 -18.87 12.96 -5.51
CA ALA A 9 -19.98 13.64 -6.19
C ALA A 9 -19.62 14.16 -7.59
N LEU A 10 -18.32 14.26 -7.92
CA LEU A 10 -17.84 14.70 -9.23
C LEU A 10 -17.60 13.50 -10.15
N ASP A 11 -16.81 12.54 -9.69
CA ASP A 11 -16.53 11.28 -10.38
C ASP A 11 -16.11 10.25 -9.32
N GLU A 12 -16.94 9.23 -9.13
CA GLU A 12 -16.69 8.20 -8.12
C GLU A 12 -15.39 7.45 -8.38
N SER A 13 -15.20 6.94 -9.60
CA SER A 13 -14.03 6.13 -9.96
C SER A 13 -12.73 6.93 -9.80
N ALA A 14 -12.70 8.18 -10.26
CA ALA A 14 -11.54 9.05 -10.13
C ALA A 14 -11.27 9.42 -8.66
N ALA A 15 -12.32 9.69 -7.89
CA ALA A 15 -12.19 9.98 -6.46
C ALA A 15 -11.60 8.80 -5.69
N LEU A 16 -12.10 7.57 -5.94
CA LEU A 16 -11.57 6.37 -5.30
C LEU A 16 -10.12 6.09 -5.72
N GLN A 17 -9.77 6.30 -7.00
CA GLN A 17 -8.41 6.13 -7.49
C GLN A 17 -7.40 7.13 -6.90
N SER A 18 -7.88 8.32 -6.51
CA SER A 18 -7.06 9.42 -5.98
C SER A 18 -6.66 9.28 -4.50
N ALA A 19 -7.22 8.28 -3.81
CA ALA A 19 -7.02 8.08 -2.38
C ALA A 19 -6.25 6.78 -2.08
N SER A 20 -5.47 6.79 -1.00
CA SER A 20 -4.87 5.59 -0.41
C SER A 20 -5.84 4.92 0.55
N TRP A 21 -5.82 3.59 0.57
CA TRP A 21 -6.80 2.79 1.28
C TRP A 21 -6.16 1.70 2.14
N GLY A 22 -6.76 1.44 3.31
CA GLY A 22 -6.34 0.40 4.24
C GLY A 22 -5.00 0.64 4.93
N ILE A 23 -4.55 -0.35 5.70
CA ILE A 23 -3.31 -0.33 6.49
C ILE A 23 -2.07 -0.15 5.60
N SER A 24 -2.04 -0.77 4.42
CA SER A 24 -0.92 -0.64 3.47
C SER A 24 -0.88 0.70 2.74
N GLN A 25 -1.93 1.53 2.85
CA GLN A 25 -2.07 2.79 2.12
C GLN A 25 -1.96 2.63 0.59
N THR A 26 -2.34 1.48 0.05
CA THR A 26 -2.34 1.21 -1.39
C THR A 26 -3.21 2.23 -2.13
N LEU A 27 -2.65 2.91 -3.13
CA LEU A 27 -3.33 3.97 -3.87
C LEU A 27 -4.39 3.36 -4.79
N GLY A 28 -5.62 3.88 -4.75
CA GLY A 28 -6.76 3.31 -5.46
C GLY A 28 -6.57 3.17 -6.98
N ARG A 29 -5.73 4.02 -7.60
CA ARG A 29 -5.36 3.89 -9.03
C ARG A 29 -4.66 2.57 -9.37
N ASN A 30 -4.08 1.91 -8.37
CA ASN A 30 -3.38 0.64 -8.52
C ASN A 30 -4.35 -0.56 -8.45
N PHE A 31 -5.68 -0.35 -8.37
CA PHE A 31 -6.66 -1.42 -8.19
C PHE A 31 -6.43 -2.63 -9.12
N GLN A 32 -6.11 -2.38 -10.39
CA GLN A 32 -5.89 -3.44 -11.37
C GLN A 32 -4.57 -4.19 -11.11
N SER A 33 -3.48 -3.49 -10.76
CA SER A 33 -2.20 -4.14 -10.47
C SER A 33 -2.23 -4.95 -9.16
N VAL A 34 -3.11 -4.58 -8.22
CA VAL A 34 -3.38 -5.35 -7.00
C VAL A 34 -4.58 -6.30 -7.14
N GLY A 35 -5.01 -6.58 -8.37
CA GLY A 35 -5.91 -7.70 -8.67
C GLY A 35 -7.40 -7.46 -8.37
N PHE A 36 -7.87 -6.22 -8.40
CA PHE A 36 -9.30 -5.89 -8.36
C PHE A 36 -9.82 -5.47 -9.73
N ALA A 37 -11.10 -5.72 -9.99
CA ALA A 37 -11.74 -5.40 -11.26
C ALA A 37 -12.08 -3.91 -11.42
N SER A 38 -12.22 -3.18 -10.32
CA SER A 38 -12.54 -1.75 -10.29
C SER A 38 -12.04 -1.11 -8.98
N PRO A 39 -11.87 0.24 -8.94
CA PRO A 39 -11.56 0.92 -7.69
C PRO A 39 -12.69 0.79 -6.66
N GLN A 40 -13.96 0.68 -7.08
CA GLN A 40 -15.10 0.39 -6.19
C GLN A 40 -14.94 -0.96 -5.50
N GLU A 41 -14.57 -2.01 -6.24
CA GLU A 41 -14.39 -3.34 -5.67
C GLU A 41 -13.21 -3.36 -4.70
N MET A 42 -12.09 -2.73 -5.05
CA MET A 42 -10.94 -2.57 -4.15
C MET A 42 -11.37 -1.93 -2.82
N VAL A 43 -12.08 -0.80 -2.88
CA VAL A 43 -12.50 -0.06 -1.69
C VAL A 43 -13.50 -0.85 -0.87
N LYS A 44 -14.49 -1.49 -1.52
CA LYS A 44 -15.44 -2.38 -0.85
C LYS A 44 -14.74 -3.50 -0.08
N ARG A 45 -13.74 -4.15 -0.68
CA ARG A 45 -12.94 -5.20 -0.03
C ARG A 45 -12.12 -4.63 1.12
N MET A 46 -11.52 -3.46 0.96
CA MET A 46 -10.74 -2.82 2.03
C MET A 46 -11.58 -2.35 3.22
N PHE A 47 -12.87 -2.05 3.02
CA PHE A 47 -13.81 -1.82 4.12
C PHE A 47 -14.27 -3.11 4.80
N TYR A 48 -14.13 -4.27 4.15
CA TYR A 48 -14.64 -5.54 4.66
C TYR A 48 -13.79 -6.09 5.81
N SER A 49 -12.45 -6.07 5.69
CA SER A 49 -11.56 -6.54 6.76
C SER A 49 -10.12 -6.04 6.61
N GLU A 50 -9.35 -6.13 7.70
CA GLU A 50 -7.90 -5.89 7.68
C GLU A 50 -7.16 -6.93 6.82
N ASP A 51 -7.65 -8.17 6.74
CA ASP A 51 -7.08 -9.22 5.88
C ASP A 51 -7.12 -8.83 4.40
N GLU A 52 -8.21 -8.20 3.96
CA GLU A 52 -8.32 -7.68 2.59
C GLU A 52 -7.36 -6.52 2.33
N GLN A 53 -7.14 -5.67 3.35
CA GLN A 53 -6.17 -4.59 3.26
C GLN A 53 -4.74 -5.14 3.18
N LEU A 54 -4.41 -6.13 4.01
CA LEU A 54 -3.12 -6.81 3.99
C LEU A 54 -2.89 -7.52 2.65
N LEU A 55 -3.90 -8.22 2.12
CA LEU A 55 -3.82 -8.90 0.83
C LEU A 55 -3.51 -7.92 -0.30
N ALA A 56 -4.14 -6.75 -0.32
CA ALA A 56 -3.83 -5.70 -1.29
C ALA A 56 -2.38 -5.21 -1.17
N GLY A 57 -1.89 -4.98 0.06
CA GLY A 57 -0.51 -4.61 0.32
C GLY A 57 0.51 -5.67 -0.15
N VAL A 58 0.23 -6.95 0.10
CA VAL A 58 1.05 -8.06 -0.40
C VAL A 58 1.08 -8.08 -1.92
N ARG A 59 -0.08 -7.91 -2.58
CA ARG A 59 -0.15 -7.84 -4.04
C ARG A 59 0.60 -6.64 -4.60
N GLU A 60 0.60 -5.50 -3.91
CA GLU A 60 1.40 -4.33 -4.30
C GLU A 60 2.89 -4.62 -4.21
N ILE A 61 3.36 -5.24 -3.13
CA ILE A 61 4.76 -5.68 -2.97
C ILE A 61 5.19 -6.62 -4.11
N LEU A 62 4.32 -7.56 -4.49
CA LEU A 62 4.57 -8.47 -5.61
C LEU A 62 4.58 -7.72 -6.96
N ALA A 63 3.59 -6.87 -7.22
CA ALA A 63 3.48 -6.11 -8.47
C ALA A 63 4.65 -5.12 -8.66
N SER A 64 5.22 -4.60 -7.57
CA SER A 64 6.38 -3.72 -7.57
C SER A 64 7.73 -4.47 -7.57
N ASN A 65 7.73 -5.81 -7.66
CA ASN A 65 8.93 -6.66 -7.61
C ASN A 65 9.78 -6.45 -6.33
N LEU A 66 9.15 -6.12 -5.21
CA LEU A 66 9.84 -5.83 -3.95
C LEU A 66 9.96 -7.07 -3.04
N ALA A 67 9.31 -8.16 -3.39
CA ALA A 67 9.32 -9.39 -2.60
C ALA A 67 10.74 -9.94 -2.37
N GLY A 68 11.62 -9.86 -3.38
CA GLY A 68 13.02 -10.29 -3.25
C GLY A 68 13.81 -9.44 -2.26
N ALA A 69 13.66 -8.11 -2.32
CA ALA A 69 14.31 -7.20 -1.37
C ALA A 69 13.80 -7.44 0.07
N LEU A 70 12.49 -7.65 0.23
CA LEU A 70 11.89 -7.94 1.53
C LEU A 70 12.43 -9.27 2.11
N ALA A 71 12.42 -10.33 1.31
CA ALA A 71 12.89 -11.66 1.73
C ALA A 71 14.39 -11.71 2.03
N ALA A 72 15.20 -10.90 1.33
CA ALA A 72 16.63 -10.77 1.57
C ALA A 72 16.98 -9.81 2.73
N HIS A 73 15.97 -9.22 3.39
CA HIS A 73 16.15 -8.18 4.41
C HIS A 73 16.93 -6.96 3.89
N ASP A 74 16.85 -6.68 2.59
CA ASP A 74 17.39 -5.45 1.99
C ASP A 74 16.42 -4.29 2.26
N TRP A 75 16.48 -3.78 3.48
CA TRP A 75 15.57 -2.75 3.98
C TRP A 75 15.66 -1.44 3.19
N LYS A 76 16.84 -1.11 2.64
CA LYS A 76 17.04 0.09 1.84
C LYS A 76 16.36 -0.03 0.49
N SER A 77 16.58 -1.12 -0.23
CA SER A 77 15.94 -1.35 -1.53
C SER A 77 14.43 -1.48 -1.37
N PHE A 78 13.96 -2.20 -0.34
CA PHE A 78 12.53 -2.31 -0.05
C PHE A 78 11.92 -0.96 0.30
N ALA A 79 12.51 -0.21 1.24
CA ALA A 79 11.97 1.08 1.68
C ALA A 79 11.95 2.10 0.54
N SER A 80 13.00 2.15 -0.28
CA SER A 80 13.08 2.99 -1.47
C SER A 80 12.01 2.64 -2.51
N GLY A 81 11.83 1.35 -2.77
CA GLY A 81 10.83 0.87 -3.73
C GLY A 81 9.40 1.12 -3.28
N TYR A 82 9.11 0.92 -1.99
CA TYR A 82 7.76 1.02 -1.44
C TYR A 82 7.37 2.47 -1.11
N ASN A 83 8.27 3.24 -0.49
CA ASN A 83 7.99 4.59 0.01
C ASN A 83 8.56 5.70 -0.89
N GLY A 84 9.28 5.35 -1.96
CA GLY A 84 9.93 6.27 -2.89
C GLY A 84 11.35 6.67 -2.49
N SER A 85 12.06 7.36 -3.39
CA SER A 85 13.48 7.71 -3.24
C SER A 85 13.81 8.58 -2.01
N ALA A 86 12.79 9.24 -1.44
CA ALA A 86 12.92 10.04 -0.23
C ALA A 86 12.62 9.25 1.06
N TYR A 87 12.55 7.91 1.01
CA TYR A 87 12.21 7.05 2.16
C TYR A 87 13.02 7.35 3.42
N TRP A 88 14.30 7.69 3.25
CA TRP A 88 15.26 7.95 4.33
C TRP A 88 14.85 9.15 5.19
N LYS A 89 14.07 10.11 4.66
CA LYS A 89 13.59 11.27 5.45
C LYS A 89 12.71 10.84 6.63
N ASN A 90 12.07 9.69 6.51
CA ASN A 90 11.20 9.11 7.53
C ASN A 90 11.80 7.83 8.15
N ASN A 91 13.10 7.55 7.91
CA ASN A 91 13.82 6.40 8.45
C ASN A 91 13.13 5.03 8.20
N TYR A 92 12.45 4.87 7.06
CA TYR A 92 11.66 3.65 6.81
C TYR A 92 12.49 2.37 6.82
N ASP A 93 13.70 2.40 6.27
CA ASP A 93 14.65 1.29 6.28
C ASP A 93 15.09 0.92 7.70
N GLU A 94 15.44 1.92 8.51
CA GLU A 94 15.85 1.71 9.90
C GLU A 94 14.70 1.19 10.78
N HIS A 95 13.47 1.65 10.53
CA HIS A 95 12.27 1.14 11.20
C HIS A 95 12.02 -0.33 10.86
N LEU A 96 12.08 -0.71 9.57
CA LEU A 96 11.93 -2.10 9.15
C LEU A 96 12.98 -3.00 9.80
N ARG A 97 14.25 -2.58 9.75
CA ARG A 97 15.37 -3.30 10.38
C ARG A 97 15.13 -3.51 11.87
N SER A 98 14.74 -2.46 12.58
CA SER A 98 14.56 -2.47 14.04
C SER A 98 13.38 -3.36 14.45
N TRP A 99 12.26 -3.29 13.74
CA TRP A 99 11.10 -4.15 14.01
C TRP A 99 11.37 -5.61 13.69
N TYR A 100 12.05 -5.90 12.59
CA TYR A 100 12.44 -7.27 12.26
C TYR A 100 13.31 -7.89 13.36
N ALA A 101 14.35 -7.17 13.81
CA ALA A 101 15.22 -7.65 14.89
C ALA A 101 14.45 -7.91 16.19
N LYS A 102 13.47 -7.05 16.53
CA LYS A 102 12.62 -7.20 17.72
C LYS A 102 11.66 -8.39 17.66
N LEU A 103 11.17 -8.73 16.47
CA LEU A 103 10.20 -9.82 16.26
C LEU A 103 10.87 -11.19 16.08
N THR A 104 12.19 -11.20 15.83
CA THR A 104 12.98 -12.42 15.60
C THR A 104 13.98 -12.72 16.72
N SER A 105 14.10 -11.83 17.71
CA SER A 105 14.80 -12.07 18.99
C SER A 105 13.92 -12.86 19.95
#